data_AF-A0A7L0UTN7-F1
#
_entry.id   AF-A0A7L0UTN7-F1
#
_cell.length_a   1.000
_cell.length_b   1.000
_cell.length_c   1.000
_cell.angle_alpha   90.00
_cell.angle_beta   90.00
_cell.angle_gamma   90.00
#
_symmetry.space_group_name_H-M   'P 1'
#
loop_
_entity.id
_entity.type
_entity.pdbx_description
1 polymer ?
#
loop_
_entity_poly.entity_id
_entity_poly.type
_entity_poly.pdbx_seq_one_letter_code
_entity_poly.pdbx_strand_id
1 'polypeptide(L)' 'PGLAPAGTVNFQFECKPCQNGTYSSSRNGWCRNWTDCESSGFLTLREGNSTHNSVC' A
#
# COMPACT_ATOMS: atom_id res chain seq x y z
N PRO A 1 26.86 1.90 -41.04
CA PRO A 1 26.36 1.27 -39.78
C PRO A 1 25.58 2.30 -38.95
N GLY A 2 24.25 2.29 -39.06
CA GLY A 2 23.38 3.25 -38.35
C GLY A 2 23.13 2.80 -36.91
N LEU A 3 23.37 3.70 -35.96
CA LEU A 3 23.02 3.48 -34.55
C LEU A 3 21.50 3.42 -34.42
N ALA A 4 20.98 2.33 -33.84
CA ALA A 4 19.56 2.19 -33.52
C ALA A 4 19.13 3.26 -32.49
N PRO A 5 17.92 3.85 -32.62
CA PRO A 5 17.44 4.81 -31.65
C PRO A 5 17.19 4.13 -30.29
N ALA A 6 17.65 4.76 -29.22
CA ALA A 6 17.32 4.34 -27.86
C ALA A 6 15.80 4.52 -27.65
N GLY A 7 15.08 3.41 -27.49
CA GLY A 7 13.65 3.46 -27.17
C GLY A 7 13.43 4.00 -25.76
N THR A 8 12.60 5.02 -25.62
CA THR A 8 12.19 5.56 -24.31
C THR A 8 11.15 4.63 -23.69
N VAL A 9 11.49 3.97 -22.58
CA VAL A 9 10.54 3.13 -21.83
C VAL A 9 9.84 4.02 -20.80
N ASN A 10 8.54 4.29 -21.00
CA ASN A 10 7.73 5.03 -20.04
C ASN A 10 7.10 4.05 -19.04
N PHE A 11 7.50 4.14 -17.77
CA PHE A 11 6.84 3.43 -16.68
C PHE A 11 5.68 4.29 -16.16
N GLN A 12 4.44 3.82 -16.36
CA GLN A 12 3.27 4.39 -15.69
C GLN A 12 2.93 3.55 -14.46
N PHE A 13 2.87 4.20 -13.31
CA PHE A 13 2.42 3.60 -12.06
C PHE A 13 0.99 4.04 -11.79
N GLU A 14 0.05 3.10 -11.86
CA GLU A 14 -1.34 3.36 -11.47
C GLU A 14 -1.50 3.15 -9.95
N CYS A 15 -2.21 4.07 -9.29
CA CYS A 15 -2.60 3.88 -7.90
C CYS A 15 -3.68 2.80 -7.84
N LYS A 16 -3.38 1.68 -7.17
CA LYS A 16 -4.36 0.65 -6.84
C LYS A 16 -4.82 0.82 -5.39
N PRO A 17 -6.09 0.54 -5.08
CA PRO A 17 -6.56 0.53 -3.70
C PRO A 17 -5.81 -0.55 -2.90
N CYS A 18 -5.51 -0.26 -1.64
CA CYS A 18 -4.88 -1.24 -0.74
C CYS A 18 -5.81 -2.42 -0.50
N GLN A 19 -5.23 -3.62 -0.52
CA GLN A 19 -5.95 -4.88 -0.28
C GLN A 19 -6.38 -4.98 1.18
N ASN A 20 -7.39 -5.81 1.46
CA ASN A 20 -7.81 -6.13 2.82
C ASN A 20 -6.63 -6.66 3.63
N GLY A 21 -6.47 -6.19 4.87
CA GLY A 21 -5.27 -6.42 5.69
C GLY A 21 -4.16 -5.38 5.51
N THR A 22 -4.32 -4.44 4.57
CA THR A 22 -3.38 -3.32 4.38
C THR A 22 -4.08 -1.97 4.28
N TYR A 23 -3.37 -0.91 4.66
CA TYR A 23 -3.85 0.46 4.62
C TYR A 23 -2.77 1.41 4.11
N SER A 24 -3.18 2.53 3.52
CA SER A 24 -2.29 3.67 3.28
C SER A 24 -2.99 4.95 3.71
N SER A 25 -2.38 5.67 4.65
CA SER A 25 -2.87 6.99 5.08
C SER A 25 -2.57 8.10 4.07
N SER A 26 -1.72 7.83 3.08
CA SER A 26 -1.32 8.81 2.06
C SER A 26 -1.68 8.33 0.65
N ARG A 27 -2.12 9.27 -0.19
CA ARG A 27 -2.62 9.02 -1.56
C ARG A 27 -1.56 8.45 -2.52
N ASN A 28 -0.29 8.69 -2.23
CA ASN A 28 0.87 8.14 -2.94
C ASN A 28 1.73 7.25 -2.02
N GLY A 29 1.17 6.82 -0.89
CA GLY A 29 1.84 5.95 0.06
C GLY A 29 1.80 4.49 -0.38
N TRP A 30 2.74 3.73 0.17
CA TRP A 30 2.73 2.28 0.04
C TRP A 30 1.73 1.71 1.04
N CYS A 31 1.01 0.67 0.62
CA CYS A 31 0.13 -0.07 1.51
C CYS A 31 0.97 -0.76 2.59
N ARG A 32 0.64 -0.49 3.85
CA ARG A 32 1.25 -1.10 5.04
C ARG A 32 0.27 -2.09 5.63
N ASN A 33 0.75 -3.16 6.23
CA ASN A 33 -0.11 -4.09 6.95
C ASN A 33 -0.80 -3.39 8.12
N TRP A 34 -2.03 -3.81 8.42
CA TRP A 34 -2.71 -3.39 9.62
C TRP A 34 -1.93 -3.83 10.87
N THR A 35 -2.06 -3.08 11.95
CA THR A 35 -1.52 -3.48 13.25
C THR A 35 -2.25 -4.73 13.73
N ASP A 36 -1.46 -5.74 14.10
CA ASP A 36 -1.95 -6.93 14.76
C ASP A 36 -2.07 -6.68 16.27
N CYS A 37 -3.30 -6.42 16.73
CA CYS A 37 -3.57 -6.11 18.12
C CYS A 37 -3.34 -7.33 19.03
N GLU A 38 -3.72 -8.52 18.59
CA GLU A 38 -3.59 -9.75 19.38
C GLU A 38 -2.14 -10.11 19.69
N SER A 39 -1.23 -9.97 18.73
CA SER A 39 0.21 -10.16 18.94
C SER A 39 0.79 -9.20 19.96
N SER A 40 0.12 -8.06 20.19
CA SER A 40 0.49 -7.08 21.21
C SER A 40 -0.26 -7.27 22.53
N GLY A 41 -1.14 -8.29 22.63
CA GLY A 41 -1.98 -8.55 23.81
C GLY A 41 -3.20 -7.65 23.94
N PHE A 42 -3.58 -6.93 22.88
CA PHE A 42 -4.75 -6.05 22.86
C PHE A 42 -5.88 -6.64 22.02
N LEU A 43 -7.11 -6.23 22.31
CA LEU A 43 -8.27 -6.53 21.47
C LEU A 43 -8.38 -5.50 20.36
N THR A 44 -8.70 -5.95 19.15
CA THR A 44 -9.00 -5.06 18.03
C THR A 44 -10.34 -4.36 18.28
N LEU A 45 -10.31 -3.08 18.65
CA LEU A 45 -11.51 -2.26 18.85
C LEU A 45 -12.17 -1.90 17.52
N ARG A 46 -11.36 -1.65 16.49
CA ARG A 46 -11.82 -1.32 15.14
C ARG A 46 -10.90 -1.91 14.10
N GLU A 47 -11.44 -2.71 13.20
CA GLU A 47 -10.67 -3.22 12.07
C GLU A 47 -10.18 -2.08 11.16
N GLY A 48 -8.98 -2.25 10.63
CA GLY A 48 -8.44 -1.37 9.61
C GLY A 48 -9.23 -1.43 8.30
N ASN A 49 -8.92 -0.52 7.39
CA ASN A 49 -9.43 -0.55 6.02
C ASN A 49 -8.33 -0.09 5.05
N SER A 50 -8.64 0.14 3.79
CA SER A 50 -7.63 0.56 2.80
C SER A 50 -6.99 1.92 3.09
N THR A 51 -7.56 2.76 3.97
CA THR A 51 -7.07 4.11 4.27
C THR A 51 -6.67 4.34 5.73
N HIS A 52 -7.13 3.52 6.66
CA HIS A 52 -6.89 3.61 8.09
C HIS A 52 -6.38 2.29 8.65
N ASN A 53 -5.51 2.40 9.64
CA ASN A 53 -5.01 1.25 10.38
C ASN A 53 -6.08 0.64 11.29
N SER A 54 -5.86 -0.59 11.74
CA SER A 54 -6.59 -1.17 12.88
C SER A 54 -6.32 -0.35 14.15
N VAL A 55 -7.35 -0.24 14.98
CA VAL A 55 -7.28 0.39 16.31
C VAL A 55 -7.39 -0.70 17.36
N CYS A 56 -6.37 -0.74 18.21
CA CYS A 56 -6.36 -1.33 19.53
C CYS A 56 -6.50 -0.17 20.54
#